data_AF-A0A2A7RKG8-F1
#
_entry.id   AF-A0A2A7RKG8-F1
#
_cell.length_a   1.000
_cell.length_b   1.000
_cell.length_c   1.000
_cell.angle_alpha   90.00
_cell.angle_beta   90.00
_cell.angle_gamma   90.00
#
_symmetry.space_group_name_H-M   'P 1'
#
loop_
_entity.id
_entity.type
_entity.pdbx_description
1 polymer ?
#
loop_
_entity_poly.entity_id
_entity_poly.type
_entity_poly.pdbx_seq_one_letter_code
_entity_poly.pdbx_strand_id
1 'polypeptide(L)'
;MSNKKKFIKDVIQQFTVKINQDEANDQLIHSLIFLGEHESYCRSYPEISDIIYHLEKDKFHILKENFALLDEITENKFAALLSNEKIAPENGKGEKIDNLLRFERHIKLSCYQRDYILSQTSDAERSARDAEKVAKKAKGKVGHIYSEFVGILAIFTAMSFAMMGSVQVLGNLFHDVKLWGKSSIGYALVIGGIYILIMYLIIMILLVGMKKLYGDDDNDYKFTPKIVRAVIEISIFMIVTGILSIWMLK
;
A
#
# COMPACT_ATOMS: atom_id res chain seq x y z
N MET A 1 18.09 -39.15 4.92
CA MET A 1 19.18 -38.19 4.64
C MET A 1 20.39 -38.99 4.19
N SER A 2 20.99 -38.71 3.02
CA SER A 2 22.18 -39.45 2.56
C SER A 2 23.33 -39.27 3.56
N ASN A 3 24.10 -40.34 3.85
CA ASN A 3 25.29 -40.29 4.73
C ASN A 3 26.24 -39.16 4.32
N LYS A 4 26.33 -38.89 3.02
CA LYS A 4 27.10 -37.79 2.43
C LYS A 4 26.64 -36.41 2.90
N LYS A 5 25.33 -36.13 2.79
CA LYS A 5 24.73 -34.85 3.22
C LYS A 5 24.88 -34.64 4.72
N LYS A 6 24.77 -35.72 5.51
CA LYS A 6 24.99 -35.68 6.96
C LYS A 6 26.42 -35.25 7.29
N PHE A 7 27.41 -35.92 6.70
CA PHE A 7 28.81 -35.56 6.91
C PHE A 7 29.11 -34.10 6.51
N ILE A 8 28.66 -33.65 5.33
CA ILE A 8 28.84 -32.26 4.88
C ILE A 8 28.21 -31.27 5.87
N LYS A 9 27.01 -31.59 6.37
CA LYS A 9 26.34 -30.76 7.39
C LYS A 9 27.15 -30.69 8.67
N ASP A 10 27.66 -31.81 9.16
CA ASP A 10 28.44 -31.87 10.40
C ASP A 10 29.74 -31.05 10.24
N VAL A 11 30.42 -31.13 9.09
CA VAL A 11 31.60 -30.29 8.78
C VAL A 11 31.23 -28.81 8.75
N ILE A 12 30.18 -28.41 8.03
CA ILE A 12 29.74 -27.00 7.97
C ILE A 12 29.39 -26.50 9.37
N GLN A 13 28.72 -27.32 10.19
CA GLN A 13 28.37 -26.95 11.56
C GLN A 13 29.60 -26.68 12.45
N GLN A 14 30.70 -27.39 12.26
CA GLN A 14 31.96 -27.09 12.97
C GLN A 14 32.48 -25.68 12.62
N PHE A 15 32.24 -25.20 11.40
CA PHE A 15 32.53 -23.81 10.99
C PHE A 15 31.46 -22.80 11.39
N THR A 16 30.37 -23.20 12.06
CA THR A 16 29.37 -22.27 12.61
C THR A 16 29.62 -21.91 14.07
N VAL A 17 30.74 -22.36 14.63
CA VAL A 17 31.25 -22.01 15.96
C VAL A 17 32.53 -21.17 15.79
N LYS A 18 32.84 -20.29 16.74
CA LYS A 18 34.10 -19.52 16.69
C LYS A 18 35.28 -20.48 16.77
N ILE A 19 36.09 -20.50 15.71
CA ILE A 19 37.34 -21.26 15.67
C ILE A 19 38.42 -20.43 16.36
N ASN A 20 39.01 -20.97 17.43
CA ASN A 20 40.24 -20.46 18.03
C ASN A 20 41.44 -21.12 17.34
N GLN A 21 42.42 -20.33 16.94
CA GLN A 21 43.64 -20.84 16.29
C GLN A 21 44.59 -21.52 17.29
N ASP A 22 44.51 -21.12 18.57
CA ASP A 22 45.39 -21.62 19.65
C ASP A 22 44.90 -22.95 20.28
N GLU A 23 43.68 -23.38 19.96
CA GLU A 23 43.11 -24.65 20.44
C GLU A 23 43.28 -25.77 19.42
N ALA A 24 43.51 -26.99 19.91
CA ALA A 24 43.65 -28.18 19.08
C ALA A 24 42.34 -28.49 18.33
N ASN A 25 42.21 -27.98 17.11
CA ASN A 25 41.10 -28.25 16.19
C ASN A 25 41.20 -29.66 15.54
N ASP A 26 41.72 -30.65 16.27
CA ASP A 26 42.08 -31.97 15.71
C ASP A 26 40.88 -32.66 15.04
N GLN A 27 39.68 -32.57 15.62
CA GLN A 27 38.47 -33.15 15.03
C GLN A 27 38.08 -32.47 13.70
N LEU A 28 38.24 -31.15 13.60
CA LEU A 28 37.99 -30.40 12.38
C LEU A 28 39.04 -30.73 11.31
N ILE A 29 40.31 -30.80 11.70
CA ILE A 29 41.41 -31.20 10.82
C ILE A 29 41.18 -32.62 10.27
N HIS A 30 40.82 -33.58 11.12
CA HIS A 30 40.47 -34.94 10.66
C HIS A 30 39.30 -34.95 9.67
N SER A 31 38.28 -34.14 9.92
CA SER A 31 37.12 -34.02 9.04
C SER A 31 37.49 -33.39 7.68
N LEU A 32 38.38 -32.39 7.67
CA LEU A 32 38.91 -31.77 6.46
C LEU A 32 39.82 -32.73 5.67
N ILE A 33 40.64 -33.53 6.34
CA ILE A 33 41.46 -34.54 5.68
C ILE A 33 40.57 -35.54 4.93
N PHE A 34 39.56 -36.09 5.62
CA PHE A 34 38.58 -36.98 4.99
C PHE A 34 37.85 -36.31 3.82
N LEU A 35 37.41 -35.06 4.01
CA LEU A 35 36.70 -34.31 2.98
C LEU A 35 37.57 -34.11 1.72
N GLY A 36 38.83 -33.74 1.90
CA GLY A 36 39.77 -33.50 0.79
C GLY A 36 40.11 -34.76 0.00
N GLU A 37 40.10 -35.94 0.63
CA GLU A 37 40.28 -37.24 -0.03
C GLU A 37 39.07 -37.66 -0.87
N HIS A 38 37.89 -37.08 -0.62
CA HIS A 38 36.64 -37.45 -1.26
C HIS A 38 36.08 -36.34 -2.14
N GLU A 39 36.57 -36.24 -3.38
CA GLU A 39 36.13 -35.24 -4.37
C GLU A 39 34.60 -35.15 -4.51
N SER A 40 33.90 -36.29 -4.48
CA SER A 40 32.45 -36.32 -4.63
C SER A 40 31.72 -35.49 -3.57
N TYR A 41 32.28 -35.37 -2.36
CA TYR A 41 31.72 -34.55 -1.28
C TYR A 41 31.94 -33.07 -1.56
N CYS A 42 33.16 -32.69 -1.95
CA CYS A 42 33.49 -31.31 -2.32
C CYS A 42 32.69 -30.81 -3.54
N ARG A 43 32.33 -31.68 -4.48
CA ARG A 43 31.48 -31.34 -5.65
C ARG A 43 29.98 -31.23 -5.34
N SER A 44 29.56 -31.47 -4.10
CA SER A 44 28.14 -31.51 -3.69
C SER A 44 27.55 -30.12 -3.48
N TYR A 45 27.67 -29.26 -4.49
CA TYR A 45 27.19 -27.90 -4.40
C TYR A 45 25.71 -27.79 -3.98
N PRO A 46 24.76 -28.61 -4.52
CA PRO A 46 23.37 -28.56 -4.09
C PRO A 46 23.19 -28.86 -2.59
N GLU A 47 23.92 -29.83 -2.04
CA GLU A 47 23.84 -30.16 -0.62
C GLU A 47 24.46 -29.07 0.26
N ILE A 48 25.60 -28.49 -0.16
CA ILE A 48 26.28 -27.40 0.53
C ILE A 48 25.40 -26.16 0.58
N SER A 49 24.84 -25.75 -0.57
CA SER A 49 23.99 -24.56 -0.67
C SER A 49 22.70 -24.71 0.13
N ASP A 50 22.05 -25.87 0.06
CA ASP A 50 20.86 -26.18 0.86
C ASP A 50 21.13 -26.07 2.36
N ILE A 51 22.26 -26.59 2.85
CA ILE A 51 22.63 -26.46 4.26
C ILE A 51 22.82 -24.98 4.63
N ILE A 52 23.56 -24.21 3.82
CA ILE A 52 23.86 -22.81 4.09
C ILE A 52 22.62 -21.93 4.06
N TYR A 53 21.69 -22.16 3.13
CA TYR A 53 20.45 -21.39 3.04
C TYR A 53 19.54 -21.59 4.25
N HIS A 54 19.59 -22.77 4.88
CA HIS A 54 18.79 -23.10 6.06
C HIS A 54 19.51 -22.87 7.40
N LEU A 55 20.74 -22.36 7.41
CA LEU A 55 21.41 -22.00 8.66
C LEU A 55 20.67 -20.85 9.37
N GLU A 56 20.59 -20.91 10.69
CA GLU A 56 20.13 -19.78 11.51
C GLU A 56 21.02 -18.55 11.30
N LYS A 57 20.47 -17.36 11.51
CA LYS A 57 21.14 -16.08 11.23
C LYS A 57 22.49 -15.97 11.96
N ASP A 58 22.54 -16.37 13.22
CA ASP A 58 23.75 -16.27 14.06
C ASP A 58 24.84 -17.24 13.58
N LYS A 59 24.45 -18.49 13.29
CA LYS A 59 25.36 -19.51 12.74
C LYS A 59 25.89 -19.12 11.36
N PHE A 60 25.05 -18.51 10.54
CA PHE A 60 25.44 -17.99 9.23
C PHE A 60 26.41 -16.82 9.34
N HIS A 61 26.22 -15.94 10.33
CA HIS A 61 27.16 -14.86 10.60
C HIS A 61 28.54 -15.39 11.00
N ILE A 62 28.59 -16.33 11.95
CA ILE A 62 29.85 -16.97 12.38
C ILE A 62 30.53 -17.73 11.24
N LEU A 63 29.75 -18.40 10.38
CA LEU A 63 30.29 -19.03 9.18
C LEU A 63 30.96 -17.99 8.28
N LYS A 64 30.33 -16.85 8.04
CA LYS A 64 30.93 -15.76 7.25
C LYS A 64 32.18 -15.19 7.91
N GLU A 65 32.23 -15.07 9.24
CA GLU A 65 33.43 -14.68 9.97
C GLU A 65 34.59 -15.65 9.70
N ASN A 66 34.36 -16.95 9.87
CA ASN A 66 35.40 -17.97 9.73
C ASN A 66 35.98 -18.08 8.29
N PHE A 67 35.21 -17.66 7.29
CA PHE A 67 35.61 -17.66 5.87
C PHE A 67 36.04 -16.27 5.35
N ALA A 68 36.18 -15.26 6.22
CA ALA A 68 36.52 -13.88 5.88
C ALA A 68 35.60 -13.27 4.79
N LEU A 69 34.29 -13.43 4.98
CA LEU A 69 33.24 -12.92 4.09
C LEU A 69 32.56 -11.65 4.63
N LEU A 70 33.10 -11.08 5.69
CA LEU A 70 32.68 -9.81 6.27
C LEU A 70 33.77 -8.78 6.03
N ASP A 71 33.39 -7.55 5.67
CA ASP A 71 34.33 -6.50 5.26
C ASP A 71 35.38 -6.15 6.33
N GLU A 72 35.06 -6.41 7.60
CA GLU A 72 35.92 -6.12 8.77
C GLU A 72 36.91 -7.25 9.10
N ILE A 73 36.78 -8.43 8.46
CA ILE A 73 37.56 -9.62 8.77
C ILE A 73 38.47 -9.96 7.60
N THR A 74 39.77 -9.74 7.78
CA THR A 74 40.79 -10.06 6.78
C THR A 74 41.33 -11.49 6.91
N GLU A 75 41.15 -12.11 8.07
CA GLU A 75 41.73 -13.42 8.37
C GLU A 75 40.78 -14.56 8.03
N ASN A 76 41.15 -15.33 6.99
CA ASN A 76 40.41 -16.51 6.60
C ASN A 76 40.89 -17.72 7.42
N LYS A 77 40.11 -18.09 8.45
CA LYS A 77 40.44 -19.20 9.35
C LYS A 77 40.42 -20.55 8.63
N PHE A 78 39.61 -20.71 7.59
CA PHE A 78 39.65 -21.90 6.74
C PHE A 78 40.99 -22.01 6.01
N ALA A 79 41.47 -20.92 5.41
CA ALA A 79 42.78 -20.89 4.75
C ALA A 79 43.92 -21.16 5.73
N ALA A 80 43.84 -20.62 6.96
CA ALA A 80 44.83 -20.89 8.02
C ALA A 80 44.91 -22.39 8.38
N LEU A 81 43.77 -23.09 8.43
CA LEU A 81 43.73 -24.53 8.67
C LEU A 81 44.36 -25.35 7.54
N LEU A 82 44.24 -24.90 6.28
CA LEU A 82 44.87 -25.59 5.14
C LEU A 82 46.40 -25.56 5.18
N SER A 83 46.99 -24.57 5.86
CA SER A 83 48.44 -24.45 6.07
C SER A 83 48.98 -25.41 7.14
N ASN A 84 48.12 -26.19 7.81
CA ASN A 84 48.53 -27.17 8.82
C ASN A 84 49.37 -28.30 8.18
N GLU A 85 50.45 -28.71 8.84
CA GLU A 85 51.36 -29.77 8.37
C GLU A 85 50.64 -31.10 8.07
N LYS A 86 49.54 -31.42 8.77
CA LYS A 86 48.73 -32.64 8.53
C LYS A 86 47.91 -32.58 7.23
N ILE A 87 47.72 -31.39 6.66
CA ILE A 87 46.93 -31.15 5.44
C ILE A 87 47.83 -30.79 4.25
N ALA A 88 48.97 -30.16 4.50
CA ALA A 88 49.96 -29.76 3.50
C ALA A 88 50.44 -30.96 2.64
N PRO A 89 50.69 -30.76 1.33
CA PRO A 89 51.01 -31.86 0.44
C PRO A 89 52.48 -32.25 0.58
N GLU A 90 52.75 -33.53 0.89
CA GLU A 90 54.14 -34.02 1.01
C GLU A 90 54.91 -34.05 -0.32
N ASN A 91 54.24 -34.12 -1.48
CA ASN A 91 54.90 -34.43 -2.76
C ASN A 91 54.29 -33.74 -4.02
N GLY A 92 53.81 -32.49 -3.90
CA GLY A 92 53.53 -31.65 -5.08
C GLY A 92 52.31 -32.02 -5.97
N LYS A 93 51.55 -33.06 -5.63
CA LYS A 93 50.22 -33.32 -6.21
C LYS A 93 49.13 -33.00 -5.18
N GLY A 94 48.67 -31.76 -5.19
CA GLY A 94 47.73 -31.20 -4.22
C GLY A 94 46.25 -31.44 -4.51
N GLU A 95 45.84 -32.60 -5.03
CA GLU A 95 44.44 -32.90 -5.37
C GLU A 95 43.50 -32.74 -4.16
N LYS A 96 43.98 -33.15 -2.98
CA LYS A 96 43.30 -32.92 -1.70
C LYS A 96 43.03 -31.44 -1.41
N ILE A 97 44.02 -30.58 -1.68
CA ILE A 97 43.90 -29.14 -1.48
C ILE A 97 42.97 -28.54 -2.53
N ASP A 98 43.03 -28.96 -3.79
CA ASP A 98 42.10 -28.50 -4.82
C ASP A 98 40.64 -28.83 -4.46
N ASN A 99 40.40 -30.04 -3.95
CA ASN A 99 39.09 -30.45 -3.43
C ASN A 99 38.61 -29.54 -2.29
N LEU A 100 39.48 -29.19 -1.34
CA LEU A 100 39.14 -28.32 -0.22
C LEU A 100 38.91 -26.87 -0.66
N LEU A 101 39.70 -26.35 -1.60
CA LEU A 101 39.49 -25.03 -2.20
C LEU A 101 38.19 -24.97 -3.00
N ARG A 102 37.82 -26.07 -3.66
CA ARG A 102 36.52 -26.18 -4.34
C ARG A 102 35.37 -26.15 -3.33
N PHE A 103 35.49 -26.87 -2.21
CA PHE A 103 34.53 -26.82 -1.13
C PHE A 103 34.39 -25.41 -0.54
N GLU A 104 35.51 -24.74 -0.26
CA GLU A 104 35.53 -23.33 0.16
C GLU A 104 34.78 -22.43 -0.82
N ARG A 105 35.08 -22.56 -2.13
CA ARG A 105 34.42 -21.77 -3.18
C ARG A 105 32.91 -21.98 -3.17
N HIS A 106 32.45 -23.21 -2.98
CA HIS A 106 31.02 -23.50 -2.88
C HIS A 106 30.39 -22.85 -1.65
N ILE A 107 31.05 -22.89 -0.49
CA ILE A 107 30.58 -22.19 0.71
C ILE A 107 30.47 -20.68 0.46
N LYS A 108 31.53 -20.06 -0.03
CA LYS A 108 31.56 -18.61 -0.29
C LYS A 108 30.47 -18.18 -1.27
N LEU A 109 30.32 -18.91 -2.37
CA LEU A 109 29.28 -18.64 -3.37
C LEU A 109 27.87 -18.74 -2.76
N SER A 110 27.61 -19.77 -1.96
CA SER A 110 26.32 -19.92 -1.27
C SER A 110 26.07 -18.81 -0.25
N CYS A 111 27.09 -18.34 0.47
CA CYS A 111 26.94 -17.19 1.36
C CYS A 111 26.55 -15.92 0.59
N TYR A 112 27.26 -15.58 -0.50
CA TYR A 112 26.93 -14.41 -1.32
C TYR A 112 25.53 -14.49 -1.93
N GLN A 113 25.15 -15.66 -2.43
CA GLN A 113 23.81 -15.87 -2.97
C GLN A 113 22.72 -15.72 -1.90
N ARG A 114 22.96 -16.23 -0.69
CA ARG A 114 22.02 -16.07 0.42
C ARG A 114 21.85 -14.60 0.79
N ASP A 115 22.95 -13.86 0.91
CA ASP A 115 22.90 -12.42 1.20
C ASP A 115 22.13 -11.65 0.13
N TYR A 116 22.37 -11.96 -1.15
CA TYR A 116 21.62 -11.36 -2.26
C TYR A 116 20.13 -11.72 -2.23
N ILE A 117 19.78 -12.99 -1.97
CA ILE A 117 18.37 -13.40 -1.84
C ILE A 117 17.69 -12.66 -0.68
N LEU A 118 18.38 -12.51 0.45
CA LEU A 118 17.86 -11.78 1.61
C LEU A 118 17.64 -10.29 1.32
N SER A 119 18.57 -9.64 0.60
CA SER A 119 18.39 -8.23 0.22
C SER A 119 17.21 -8.06 -0.74
N GLN A 120 17.11 -8.90 -1.77
CA GLN A 120 15.98 -8.86 -2.71
C GLN A 120 14.64 -9.14 -2.04
N THR A 121 14.61 -10.06 -1.07
CA THR A 121 13.39 -10.39 -0.30
C THR A 121 12.96 -9.21 0.57
N SER A 122 13.91 -8.52 1.22
CA SER A 122 13.63 -7.32 2.01
C SER A 122 13.06 -6.18 1.15
N ASP A 123 13.60 -5.96 -0.05
CA ASP A 123 13.07 -4.96 -0.97
C ASP A 123 11.66 -5.32 -1.47
N ALA A 124 11.43 -6.60 -1.78
CA ALA A 124 10.10 -7.09 -2.16
C ALA A 124 9.06 -6.91 -1.04
N GLU A 125 9.42 -7.21 0.21
CA GLU A 125 8.55 -6.96 1.37
C GLU A 125 8.22 -5.48 1.53
N ARG A 126 9.20 -4.60 1.34
CA ARG A 126 8.98 -3.15 1.41
C ARG A 126 8.00 -2.68 0.33
N SER A 127 8.21 -3.08 -0.92
CA SER A 127 7.30 -2.76 -2.02
C SER A 127 5.90 -3.29 -1.78
N ALA A 128 5.76 -4.51 -1.23
CA ALA A 128 4.46 -5.09 -0.89
C ALA A 128 3.74 -4.28 0.20
N ARG A 129 4.45 -3.85 1.26
CA ARG A 129 3.87 -3.00 2.32
C ARG A 129 3.43 -1.64 1.80
N ASP A 130 4.20 -1.04 0.90
CA ASP A 130 3.84 0.25 0.30
C ASP A 130 2.63 0.12 -0.63
N ALA A 131 2.55 -0.96 -1.43
CA ALA A 131 1.35 -1.28 -2.21
C ALA A 131 0.12 -1.50 -1.31
N GLU A 132 0.25 -2.21 -0.18
CA GLU A 132 -0.83 -2.41 0.78
C GLU A 132 -1.33 -1.09 1.39
N LYS A 133 -0.42 -0.17 1.74
CA LYS A 133 -0.78 1.17 2.23
C LYS A 133 -1.56 1.96 1.19
N VAL A 134 -1.12 1.93 -0.07
CA VAL A 134 -1.82 2.60 -1.19
C VAL A 134 -3.20 1.99 -1.38
N ALA A 135 -3.32 0.66 -1.37
CA ALA A 135 -4.59 -0.05 -1.48
C ALA A 135 -5.55 0.29 -0.32
N LYS A 136 -5.05 0.36 0.92
CA LYS A 136 -5.85 0.77 2.09
C LYS A 136 -6.35 2.21 1.96
N LYS A 137 -5.50 3.14 1.50
CA LYS A 137 -5.90 4.53 1.22
C LYS A 137 -6.96 4.60 0.12
N ALA A 138 -6.77 3.86 -0.98
CA ALA A 138 -7.74 3.80 -2.07
C ALA A 138 -9.09 3.23 -1.60
N LYS A 139 -9.08 2.14 -0.81
CA LYS A 139 -10.29 1.57 -0.20
C LYS A 139 -11.02 2.58 0.68
N GLY A 140 -10.29 3.33 1.51
CA GLY A 140 -10.87 4.40 2.33
C GLY A 140 -11.53 5.48 1.48
N LYS A 141 -10.86 5.93 0.41
CA LYS A 141 -11.39 6.94 -0.52
C LYS A 141 -12.64 6.44 -1.25
N VAL A 142 -12.67 5.19 -1.71
CA VAL A 142 -13.86 4.59 -2.33
C VAL A 142 -15.02 4.50 -1.34
N GLY A 143 -14.76 4.14 -0.08
CA GLY A 143 -15.76 4.15 0.98
C GLY A 143 -16.37 5.54 1.20
N HIS A 144 -15.53 6.58 1.22
CA HIS A 144 -15.98 7.97 1.30
C HIS A 144 -16.87 8.35 0.11
N ILE A 145 -16.44 8.06 -1.13
CA ILE A 145 -17.21 8.34 -2.34
C ILE A 145 -18.58 7.65 -2.32
N TYR A 146 -18.65 6.41 -1.84
CA TYR A 146 -19.94 5.71 -1.71
C TYR A 146 -20.87 6.41 -0.71
N SER A 147 -20.34 6.82 0.44
CA SER A 147 -21.08 7.58 1.44
C SER A 147 -21.59 8.93 0.87
N GLU A 148 -20.74 9.64 0.13
CA GLU A 148 -21.11 10.88 -0.58
C GLU A 148 -22.23 10.63 -1.59
N PHE A 149 -22.12 9.56 -2.39
CA PHE A 149 -23.12 9.21 -3.39
C PHE A 149 -24.48 8.88 -2.77
N VAL A 150 -24.50 8.06 -1.70
CA VAL A 150 -25.72 7.70 -0.98
C VAL A 150 -26.44 8.94 -0.46
N GLY A 151 -25.70 9.89 0.11
CA GLY A 151 -26.35 11.08 0.64
C GLY A 151 -26.68 12.15 -0.42
N ILE A 152 -25.97 12.23 -1.56
CA ILE A 152 -26.45 12.98 -2.75
C ILE A 152 -27.76 12.37 -3.24
N LEU A 153 -27.87 11.04 -3.33
CA LEU A 153 -29.08 10.35 -3.75
C LEU A 153 -30.26 10.64 -2.80
N ALA A 154 -30.02 10.64 -1.48
CA ALA A 154 -31.03 10.99 -0.49
C ALA A 154 -31.54 12.43 -0.67
N ILE A 155 -30.63 13.38 -0.92
CA ILE A 155 -30.98 14.79 -1.16
C ILE A 155 -31.77 14.94 -2.46
N PHE A 156 -31.34 14.28 -3.54
CA PHE A 156 -32.05 14.32 -4.81
C PHE A 156 -33.46 13.71 -4.70
N THR A 157 -33.59 12.63 -3.92
CA THR A 157 -34.86 11.97 -3.63
C THR A 157 -35.79 12.90 -2.84
N ALA A 158 -35.29 13.52 -1.76
CA ALA A 158 -36.05 14.48 -0.97
C ALA A 158 -36.48 15.70 -1.80
N MET A 159 -35.59 16.22 -2.64
CA MET A 159 -35.88 17.32 -3.55
C MET A 159 -36.93 16.93 -4.59
N SER A 160 -36.84 15.74 -5.19
CA SER A 160 -37.83 15.25 -6.16
C SER A 160 -39.21 15.13 -5.54
N PHE A 161 -39.31 14.59 -4.31
CA PHE A 161 -40.59 14.52 -3.60
C PHE A 161 -41.13 15.91 -3.24
N ALA A 162 -40.27 16.81 -2.73
CA ALA A 162 -40.66 18.18 -2.43
C ALA A 162 -41.17 18.91 -3.68
N MET A 163 -40.48 18.77 -4.82
CA MET A 163 -40.87 19.37 -6.10
C MET A 163 -42.16 18.80 -6.66
N MET A 164 -42.37 17.47 -6.60
CA MET A 164 -43.62 16.88 -7.06
C MET A 164 -44.81 17.35 -6.22
N GLY A 165 -44.67 17.39 -4.88
CA GLY A 165 -45.70 17.92 -4.00
C GLY A 165 -45.94 19.41 -4.23
N SER A 166 -44.88 20.21 -4.37
CA SER A 166 -44.99 21.66 -4.57
C SER A 166 -45.63 22.02 -5.91
N VAL A 167 -45.32 21.29 -6.98
CA VAL A 167 -45.93 21.49 -8.31
C VAL A 167 -47.42 21.13 -8.30
N GLN A 168 -47.82 20.08 -7.57
CA GLN A 168 -49.24 19.74 -7.42
C GLN A 168 -50.02 20.83 -6.66
N VAL A 169 -49.46 21.32 -5.54
CA VAL A 169 -50.08 22.43 -4.79
C VAL A 169 -50.16 23.69 -5.63
N LEU A 170 -49.10 24.03 -6.38
CA LEU A 170 -49.09 25.17 -7.29
C LEU A 170 -50.13 25.01 -8.41
N GLY A 171 -50.27 23.80 -8.97
CA GLY A 171 -51.28 23.48 -9.97
C GLY A 171 -52.71 23.72 -9.47
N ASN A 172 -52.99 23.31 -8.23
CA ASN A 172 -54.28 23.56 -7.58
C ASN A 172 -54.52 25.06 -7.34
N LEU A 173 -53.51 25.79 -6.85
CA LEU A 173 -53.59 27.23 -6.64
C LEU A 173 -53.86 27.99 -7.97
N PHE A 174 -53.22 27.59 -9.07
CA PHE A 174 -53.52 28.19 -10.38
C PHE A 174 -54.89 27.83 -10.91
N HIS A 175 -55.38 26.62 -10.64
CA HIS A 175 -56.74 26.22 -10.97
C HIS A 175 -57.77 27.11 -10.26
N ASP A 176 -57.60 27.32 -8.95
CA ASP A 176 -58.51 28.14 -8.14
C ASP A 176 -58.47 29.62 -8.55
N VAL A 177 -57.29 30.15 -8.87
CA VAL A 177 -57.12 31.54 -9.34
C VAL A 177 -57.78 31.78 -10.70
N LYS A 178 -57.82 30.78 -11.58
CA LYS A 178 -58.51 30.88 -12.88
C LYS A 178 -60.02 31.12 -12.73
N LEU A 179 -60.61 30.72 -11.59
CA LEU A 179 -62.03 30.94 -11.29
C LEU A 179 -62.33 32.38 -10.88
N TRP A 180 -61.33 33.22 -10.56
CA TRP A 180 -61.49 34.59 -10.05
C TRP A 180 -61.63 35.67 -11.15
N GLY A 181 -61.96 35.29 -12.38
CA GLY A 181 -62.34 36.22 -13.45
C GLY A 181 -61.18 37.05 -14.04
N LYS A 182 -61.46 38.29 -14.50
CA LYS A 182 -60.54 39.14 -15.28
C LYS A 182 -59.23 39.48 -14.57
N SER A 183 -59.17 39.39 -13.24
CA SER A 183 -57.98 39.67 -12.43
C SER A 183 -57.08 38.45 -12.17
N SER A 184 -57.45 37.26 -12.67
CA SER A 184 -56.76 35.98 -12.44
C SER A 184 -55.28 35.97 -12.86
N ILE A 185 -54.92 36.67 -13.94
CA ILE A 185 -53.52 36.77 -14.41
C ILE A 185 -52.64 37.47 -13.35
N GLY A 186 -53.15 38.51 -12.71
CA GLY A 186 -52.41 39.24 -11.69
C GLY A 186 -52.16 38.41 -10.43
N TYR A 187 -53.18 37.67 -9.96
CA TYR A 187 -53.02 36.73 -8.85
C TYR A 187 -52.06 35.58 -9.18
N ALA A 188 -52.08 35.06 -10.41
CA ALA A 188 -51.16 34.02 -10.85
C ALA A 188 -49.69 34.51 -10.86
N LEU A 189 -49.44 35.74 -11.29
CA LEU A 189 -48.10 36.34 -11.27
C LEU A 189 -47.54 36.50 -9.84
N VAL A 190 -48.39 36.94 -8.89
CA VAL A 190 -47.98 37.07 -7.48
C VAL A 190 -47.66 35.70 -6.86
N ILE A 191 -48.53 34.70 -7.04
CA ILE A 191 -48.31 33.34 -6.51
C ILE A 191 -47.07 32.70 -7.14
N GLY A 192 -46.86 32.88 -8.45
CA GLY A 192 -45.67 32.40 -9.15
C GLY A 192 -44.37 33.03 -8.64
N GLY A 193 -44.36 34.34 -8.38
CA GLY A 193 -43.19 35.04 -7.84
C GLY A 193 -42.83 34.59 -6.42
N ILE A 194 -43.84 34.38 -5.55
CA ILE A 194 -43.63 33.84 -4.20
C ILE A 194 -43.11 32.39 -4.28
N TYR A 195 -43.67 31.59 -5.19
CA TYR A 195 -43.25 30.20 -5.39
C TYR A 195 -41.78 30.09 -5.80
N ILE A 196 -41.32 30.92 -6.75
CA ILE A 196 -39.91 30.94 -7.19
C ILE A 196 -38.97 31.28 -6.03
N LEU A 197 -39.34 32.23 -5.15
CA LEU A 197 -38.54 32.56 -3.97
C LEU A 197 -38.43 31.39 -2.99
N ILE A 198 -39.55 30.73 -2.68
CA ILE A 198 -39.58 29.59 -1.75
C ILE A 198 -38.76 28.43 -2.33
N MET A 199 -38.95 28.10 -3.61
CA MET A 199 -38.19 27.04 -4.28
C MET A 199 -36.70 27.33 -4.30
N TYR A 200 -36.31 28.57 -4.59
CA TYR A 200 -34.91 28.99 -4.55
C TYR A 200 -34.31 28.83 -3.14
N LEU A 201 -35.04 29.24 -2.10
CA LEU A 201 -34.60 29.10 -0.71
C LEU A 201 -34.41 27.63 -0.30
N ILE A 202 -35.32 26.74 -0.71
CA ILE A 202 -35.18 25.29 -0.48
C ILE A 202 -33.92 24.76 -1.17
N ILE A 203 -33.68 25.12 -2.44
CA ILE A 203 -32.48 24.70 -3.17
C ILE A 203 -31.21 25.22 -2.48
N MET A 204 -31.20 26.47 -2.00
CA MET A 204 -30.09 27.05 -1.26
C MET A 204 -29.77 26.28 0.02
N ILE A 205 -30.79 25.98 0.84
CA ILE A 205 -30.61 25.20 2.08
C ILE A 205 -30.05 23.81 1.77
N LEU A 206 -30.51 23.17 0.69
CA LEU A 206 -30.01 21.85 0.29
C LEU A 206 -28.56 21.89 -0.21
N LEU A 207 -28.17 22.90 -0.98
CA LEU A 207 -26.78 23.09 -1.42
C LEU A 207 -25.84 23.39 -0.24
N VAL A 208 -26.30 24.15 0.75
CA VAL A 208 -25.57 24.33 2.03
C VAL A 208 -25.50 23.01 2.81
N GLY A 209 -26.60 22.24 2.83
CA GLY A 209 -26.64 20.91 3.44
C GLY A 209 -25.61 19.96 2.84
N MET A 210 -25.54 19.87 1.51
CA MET A 210 -24.48 19.15 0.78
C MET A 210 -23.09 19.67 1.12
N LYS A 211 -22.95 21.01 1.15
CA LYS A 211 -21.82 21.77 1.69
C LYS A 211 -21.27 21.16 2.97
N LYS A 212 -22.15 21.12 3.96
CA LYS A 212 -21.85 20.74 5.34
C LYS A 212 -21.63 19.23 5.52
N LEU A 213 -22.23 18.42 4.66
CA LEU A 213 -22.08 16.96 4.68
C LEU A 213 -20.80 16.48 3.96
N TYR A 214 -20.31 17.22 2.96
CA TYR A 214 -19.26 16.72 2.04
C TYR A 214 -18.10 17.68 1.77
N GLY A 215 -18.12 18.90 2.30
CA GLY A 215 -17.02 19.85 2.14
C GLY A 215 -15.92 19.64 3.19
N ASP A 216 -14.66 19.73 2.77
CA ASP A 216 -13.57 20.01 3.70
C ASP A 216 -13.83 21.36 4.40
N ASP A 217 -13.57 21.43 5.71
CA ASP A 217 -13.85 22.58 6.60
C ASP A 217 -13.20 23.91 6.17
N ASP A 218 -12.31 23.90 5.16
CA ASP A 218 -11.39 25.00 4.87
C ASP A 218 -11.89 26.03 3.82
N ASN A 219 -13.06 25.82 3.19
CA ASN A 219 -13.59 26.79 2.22
C ASN A 219 -15.05 27.12 2.50
N ASP A 220 -15.34 28.37 2.89
CA ASP A 220 -16.71 28.88 3.00
C ASP A 220 -17.46 28.77 1.66
N TYR A 221 -18.73 28.35 1.70
CA TYR A 221 -19.55 28.31 0.49
C TYR A 221 -19.96 29.71 0.10
N LYS A 222 -19.28 30.25 -0.92
CA LYS A 222 -19.64 31.55 -1.46
C LYS A 222 -20.62 31.33 -2.60
N PHE A 223 -21.93 31.40 -2.30
CA PHE A 223 -22.92 31.57 -3.35
C PHE A 223 -22.53 32.80 -4.18
N THR A 224 -22.58 32.68 -5.51
CA THR A 224 -22.29 33.83 -6.36
C THR A 224 -23.35 34.89 -6.10
N PRO A 225 -23.00 36.05 -5.53
CA PRO A 225 -23.99 37.06 -5.14
C PRO A 225 -24.78 37.58 -6.34
N LYS A 226 -24.23 37.46 -7.56
CA LYS A 226 -24.90 37.78 -8.82
C LYS A 226 -26.14 36.92 -9.07
N ILE A 227 -26.09 35.61 -8.78
CA ILE A 227 -27.21 34.68 -9.02
C ILE A 227 -28.32 34.93 -8.00
N VAL A 228 -27.95 35.04 -6.72
CA VAL A 228 -28.89 35.35 -5.63
C VAL A 228 -29.66 36.64 -5.94
N ARG A 229 -28.93 37.67 -6.36
CA ARG A 229 -29.50 38.96 -6.73
C ARG A 229 -30.46 38.86 -7.92
N ALA A 230 -30.07 38.14 -8.98
CA ALA A 230 -30.92 37.96 -10.16
C ALA A 230 -32.26 37.27 -9.83
N VAL A 231 -32.25 36.23 -9.00
CA VAL A 231 -33.47 35.51 -8.61
C VAL A 231 -34.41 36.39 -7.80
N ILE A 232 -33.87 37.19 -6.87
CA ILE A 232 -34.66 38.13 -6.07
C ILE A 232 -35.27 39.22 -6.97
N GLU A 233 -34.48 39.80 -7.88
CA GLU A 233 -34.95 40.85 -8.80
C GLU A 233 -36.09 40.35 -9.71
N ILE A 234 -35.94 39.15 -10.29
CA ILE A 234 -36.99 38.53 -11.13
C ILE A 234 -38.27 38.27 -10.32
N SER A 235 -38.11 37.76 -9.09
CA SER A 235 -39.26 37.44 -8.24
C SER A 235 -40.02 38.69 -7.80
N ILE A 236 -39.31 39.75 -7.43
CA ILE A 236 -39.90 41.05 -7.08
C ILE A 236 -40.60 41.65 -8.30
N PHE A 237 -39.98 41.59 -9.48
CA PHE A 237 -40.59 42.07 -10.72
C PHE A 237 -41.91 41.35 -11.03
N MET A 238 -41.97 40.03 -10.88
CA MET A 238 -43.20 39.26 -11.05
C MET A 238 -44.29 39.65 -10.04
N ILE A 239 -43.93 39.84 -8.77
CA ILE A 239 -44.89 40.24 -7.73
C ILE A 239 -45.45 41.65 -8.00
N VAL A 240 -44.58 42.61 -8.33
CA VAL A 240 -44.98 44.00 -8.61
C VAL A 240 -45.87 44.09 -9.84
N THR A 241 -45.49 43.43 -10.94
CA THR A 241 -46.32 43.39 -12.16
C THR A 241 -47.66 42.68 -11.93
N GLY A 242 -47.68 41.64 -11.10
CA GLY A 242 -48.90 40.98 -10.66
C GLY A 242 -49.83 41.90 -9.88
N ILE A 243 -49.32 42.62 -8.87
CA ILE A 243 -50.09 43.58 -8.07
C ILE A 243 -50.64 44.73 -8.94
N LEU A 244 -49.82 45.29 -9.83
CA LEU A 244 -50.24 46.34 -10.77
C LEU A 244 -51.35 45.84 -11.70
N SER A 245 -51.24 44.61 -12.19
CA SER A 245 -52.28 44.00 -13.03
C SER A 245 -53.59 43.84 -12.27
N ILE A 246 -53.55 43.39 -11.00
CA ILE A 246 -54.75 43.30 -10.15
C ILE A 246 -55.39 44.68 -9.98
N TRP A 247 -54.57 45.71 -9.74
CA TRP A 247 -55.03 47.07 -9.50
C TRP A 247 -55.63 47.74 -10.74
N MET A 248 -55.07 47.51 -11.93
CA MET A 248 -55.62 48.02 -13.20
C MET A 248 -56.89 47.30 -13.67
N LEU A 249 -57.10 46.06 -13.24
CA LEU A 249 -58.25 45.22 -13.63
C LEU A 249 -59.42 45.26 -12.62
N LYS A 250 -59.25 46.02 -11.53
CA LYS A 250 -60.26 46.29 -10.51
C LYS A 250 -61.09 47.51 -10.88
#